data_AF-A0A533BAL2-F1
#
_entry.id   AF-A0A533BAL2-F1
#
_cell.length_a   1.000
_cell.length_b   1.000
_cell.length_c   1.000
_cell.angle_alpha   90.00
_cell.angle_beta   90.00
_cell.angle_gamma   90.00
#
_symmetry.space_group_name_H-M   'P 1'
#
loop_
_entity.id
_entity.type
_entity.pdbx_description
1 polymer ?
#
loop_
_entity_poly.entity_id
_entity_poly.type
_entity_poly.pdbx_seq_one_letter_code
_entity_poly.pdbx_strand_id
1 'polypeptide(L)'
;MSSRSVTLLGALGFAALTGCAGIGQEGGSAMPAVKPGPAQGYNIHVMAPHKFEDGTVHGPYHHHCKPISPEILQCLLFESTDPNALLTDVEYFVAKSVSRAHVPLDIWNKYYQ
;
A
#
# COMPACT_ATOMS: atom_id res chain seq x y z
N MET A 1 -39.32 -2.39 68.81
CA MET A 1 -39.80 -1.00 68.57
C MET A 1 -38.69 -0.31 67.78
N SER A 2 -38.84 0.21 66.56
CA SER A 2 -39.98 0.56 65.73
C SER A 2 -39.58 0.37 64.25
N SER A 3 -40.49 -0.22 63.47
CA SER A 3 -40.41 -0.39 62.02
C SER A 3 -41.17 0.75 61.35
N ARG A 4 -40.65 1.29 60.23
CA ARG A 4 -41.41 2.03 59.21
C ARG A 4 -40.77 1.72 57.85
N SER A 5 -41.34 0.77 57.10
CA SER A 5 -42.44 0.93 56.12
C SER A 5 -41.98 1.49 54.77
N VAL A 6 -42.02 0.57 53.80
CA VAL A 6 -41.86 0.65 52.34
C VAL A 6 -43.00 1.47 51.70
N THR A 7 -42.78 2.09 50.53
CA THR A 7 -43.65 2.15 49.30
C THR A 7 -42.94 3.03 48.24
N LEU A 8 -42.39 2.51 47.12
CA LEU A 8 -42.98 2.07 45.82
C LEU A 8 -43.23 3.23 44.81
N LEU A 9 -42.46 3.29 43.71
CA LEU A 9 -42.85 3.22 42.27
C LEU A 9 -41.89 3.99 41.35
N GLY A 10 -41.41 3.31 40.31
CA GLY A 10 -40.68 3.90 39.19
C GLY A 10 -40.32 2.88 38.10
N ALA A 11 -41.35 2.26 37.51
CA ALA A 11 -41.46 1.64 36.18
C ALA A 11 -40.16 1.33 35.37
N LEU A 12 -39.92 0.05 35.11
CA LEU A 12 -40.06 -0.62 33.79
C LEU A 12 -38.95 -0.34 32.76
N GLY A 13 -37.96 -1.24 32.74
CA GLY A 13 -37.08 -1.49 31.59
C GLY A 13 -36.92 -2.99 31.37
N PHE A 14 -37.99 -3.67 30.94
CA PHE A 14 -37.94 -5.07 30.50
C PHE A 14 -37.54 -5.09 29.02
N ALA A 15 -36.33 -5.55 28.72
CA ALA A 15 -35.99 -6.11 27.42
C ALA A 15 -35.26 -7.44 27.68
N ALA A 16 -36.04 -8.51 27.80
CA ALA A 16 -35.55 -9.87 27.83
C ALA A 16 -35.59 -10.43 26.40
N LEU A 17 -34.44 -10.85 25.88
CA LEU A 17 -34.31 -11.99 24.96
C LEU A 17 -32.93 -12.63 25.24
N THR A 18 -32.84 -13.70 26.05
CA THR A 18 -32.71 -15.12 25.60
C THR A 18 -31.92 -15.21 24.29
N GLY A 19 -30.66 -15.64 24.22
CA GLY A 19 -30.01 -16.76 24.91
C GLY A 19 -29.98 -17.98 23.98
N CYS A 20 -28.79 -18.36 23.49
CA CYS A 20 -28.43 -19.74 23.09
C CYS A 20 -26.90 -19.86 23.00
N ALA A 21 -26.38 -20.95 23.58
CA ALA A 21 -24.99 -21.34 23.63
C ALA A 21 -24.52 -22.03 22.34
N GLY A 22 -23.19 -22.18 22.22
CA GLY A 22 -22.49 -22.94 21.17
C GLY A 22 -22.23 -22.08 19.94
N ILE A 23 -21.05 -22.00 19.37
CA ILE A 23 -20.03 -23.02 19.15
C ILE A 23 -18.76 -22.26 18.76
N GLY A 24 -17.59 -22.74 19.20
CA GLY A 24 -16.37 -22.45 18.46
C GLY A 24 -16.61 -22.92 17.02
N GLN A 25 -16.75 -21.97 16.10
CA GLN A 25 -16.73 -22.28 14.68
C GLN A 25 -15.29 -22.08 14.23
N GLU A 26 -14.51 -23.16 14.39
CA GLU A 26 -13.44 -23.51 13.45
C GLU A 26 -14.10 -23.71 12.07
N GLY A 27 -14.54 -22.62 11.48
CA GLY A 27 -15.02 -22.53 10.13
C GLY A 27 -14.08 -21.58 9.44
N GLY A 28 -12.92 -22.10 9.05
CA GLY A 28 -12.04 -21.49 8.06
C GLY A 28 -12.82 -21.34 6.76
N SER A 29 -13.69 -20.34 6.73
CA SER A 29 -14.21 -19.80 5.50
C SER A 29 -12.99 -19.24 4.83
N ALA A 30 -12.46 -19.96 3.84
CA ALA A 30 -11.45 -19.43 2.97
C ALA A 30 -12.02 -18.12 2.42
N MET A 31 -11.57 -17.00 2.98
CA MET A 31 -11.89 -15.68 2.46
C MET A 31 -11.55 -15.75 0.97
N PRO A 32 -12.46 -15.37 0.06
CA PRO A 32 -12.15 -15.39 -1.35
C PRO A 32 -10.84 -14.64 -1.53
N ALA A 33 -9.86 -15.30 -2.15
CA ALA A 33 -8.54 -14.72 -2.35
C ALA A 33 -8.72 -13.35 -2.99
N VAL A 34 -8.43 -12.30 -2.22
CA VAL A 34 -8.57 -10.93 -2.70
C VAL A 34 -7.59 -10.80 -3.84
N LYS A 35 -8.12 -10.60 -5.05
CA LYS A 35 -7.28 -10.32 -6.22
C LYS A 35 -6.39 -9.13 -5.85
N PRO A 36 -5.07 -9.21 -6.07
CA PRO A 36 -4.18 -8.11 -5.80
C PRO A 36 -4.72 -6.85 -6.50
N GLY A 37 -4.88 -5.77 -5.74
CA GLY A 37 -5.17 -4.47 -6.30
C GLY A 37 -3.95 -3.86 -7.01
N PRO A 38 -4.10 -2.67 -7.60
CA PRO A 38 -3.01 -2.01 -8.30
C PRO A 38 -1.88 -1.54 -7.37
N ALA A 39 -2.09 -1.40 -6.07
CA ALA A 39 -1.04 -0.98 -5.14
C ALA A 39 -0.11 -2.14 -4.71
N GLN A 40 -0.48 -3.38 -5.03
CA GLN A 40 0.27 -4.57 -4.67
C GLN A 40 1.34 -4.91 -5.72
N GLY A 41 2.42 -5.58 -5.29
CA GLY A 41 3.42 -6.19 -6.19
C GLY A 41 4.69 -5.37 -6.45
N TYR A 42 4.88 -4.23 -5.79
CA TYR A 42 6.10 -3.42 -5.87
C TYR A 42 7.26 -4.02 -5.05
N ASN A 43 7.69 -5.22 -5.45
CA ASN A 43 8.64 -6.04 -4.70
C ASN A 43 10.07 -5.98 -5.24
N ILE A 44 10.31 -5.26 -6.35
CA ILE A 44 11.64 -5.05 -6.90
C ILE A 44 12.19 -3.77 -6.28
N HIS A 45 13.24 -3.88 -5.47
CA HIS A 45 13.90 -2.72 -4.87
C HIS A 45 15.20 -2.38 -5.62
N VAL A 46 15.30 -1.15 -6.10
CA VAL A 46 16.51 -0.62 -6.76
C VAL A 46 16.87 0.72 -6.13
N MET A 47 18.16 0.92 -5.91
CA MET A 47 18.71 2.21 -5.50
C MET A 47 19.56 2.76 -6.64
N ALA A 48 19.31 4.01 -7.01
CA ALA A 48 20.09 4.71 -8.02
C ALA A 48 20.26 6.18 -7.61
N PRO A 49 21.41 6.79 -7.95
CA PRO A 49 21.54 8.24 -7.98
C PRO A 49 20.83 8.80 -9.23
N HIS A 50 20.28 10.00 -9.12
CA HIS A 50 19.67 10.72 -10.23
C HIS A 50 20.51 11.91 -10.63
N LYS A 51 20.84 11.99 -11.92
CA LYS A 51 21.51 13.16 -12.49
C LYS A 51 20.47 14.11 -13.06
N PHE A 52 20.47 15.34 -12.58
CA PHE A 52 19.54 16.38 -12.99
C PHE A 52 20.09 17.14 -14.21
N GLU A 53 19.24 17.94 -14.86
CA GLU A 53 19.59 18.69 -16.08
C GLU A 53 20.72 19.71 -15.84
N ASP A 54 20.86 20.21 -14.61
CA ASP A 54 21.96 21.09 -14.19
C ASP A 54 23.29 20.36 -13.91
N GLY A 55 23.30 19.02 -14.06
CA GLY A 55 24.45 18.16 -13.83
C GLY A 55 24.66 17.75 -12.37
N THR A 56 23.82 18.22 -11.44
CA THR A 56 23.86 17.76 -10.04
C THR A 56 23.37 16.33 -9.93
N VAL A 57 23.87 15.62 -8.91
CA VAL A 57 23.49 14.23 -8.61
C VAL A 57 22.82 14.20 -7.24
N HIS A 58 21.56 13.76 -7.20
CA HIS A 58 20.81 13.58 -5.96
C HIS A 58 20.52 12.09 -5.69
N GLY A 59 20.02 11.80 -4.49
CA GLY A 59 19.72 10.45 -4.02
C GLY A 59 20.73 9.93 -2.97
N PRO A 60 20.72 8.63 -2.68
CA PRO A 60 20.04 7.57 -3.43
C PRO A 60 18.52 7.57 -3.22
N TYR A 61 17.76 7.41 -4.30
CA TYR A 61 16.31 7.20 -4.22
C TYR A 61 15.98 5.71 -4.15
N HIS A 62 14.98 5.37 -3.34
CA HIS A 62 14.53 4.00 -3.13
C HIS A 62 13.37 3.68 -4.06
N HIS A 63 13.65 2.95 -5.15
CA HIS A 63 12.65 2.59 -6.14
C HIS A 63 12.03 1.26 -5.73
N HIS A 64 10.73 1.26 -5.49
CA HIS A 64 9.94 0.05 -5.37
C HIS A 64 9.18 -0.14 -6.67
N CYS A 65 9.51 -1.18 -7.42
CA CYS A 65 9.08 -1.39 -8.80
C CYS A 65 8.22 -2.65 -8.95
N LYS A 66 7.30 -2.62 -9.92
CA LYS A 66 6.56 -3.79 -10.39
C LYS A 66 6.51 -3.82 -11.92
N PRO A 67 6.59 -5.00 -12.56
CA PRO A 67 6.26 -5.12 -13.97
C PRO A 67 4.77 -4.86 -14.19
N ILE A 68 4.44 -4.01 -15.16
CA ILE A 68 3.05 -3.79 -15.62
C ILE A 68 2.81 -4.32 -17.03
N SER A 69 3.89 -4.57 -17.78
CA SER A 69 3.93 -5.27 -19.06
C SER A 69 5.31 -5.89 -19.26
N PRO A 70 5.55 -6.69 -20.32
CA PRO A 70 6.88 -7.19 -20.66
C PRO A 70 7.93 -6.10 -20.89
N GLU A 71 7.50 -4.86 -21.19
CA GLU A 71 8.38 -3.78 -21.60
C GLU A 71 8.49 -2.66 -20.57
N ILE A 72 7.62 -2.64 -19.55
CA ILE A 72 7.50 -1.54 -18.61
C ILE A 72 7.55 -2.03 -17.16
N LEU A 73 8.49 -1.51 -16.39
CA LEU A 73 8.41 -1.49 -14.92
C LEU A 73 7.87 -0.13 -14.47
N GLN A 74 6.87 -0.14 -13.61
CA GLN A 74 6.41 1.06 -12.91
C GLN A 74 7.00 1.08 -11.51
N CYS A 75 7.51 2.23 -11.06
CA CYS A 75 8.21 2.39 -9.79
C CYS A 75 7.64 3.54 -8.97
N LEU A 76 7.65 3.36 -7.66
CA LEU A 76 7.41 4.37 -6.64
C LEU A 76 8.75 4.71 -6.00
N LEU A 77 9.10 5.99 -5.93
CA LEU A 77 10.37 6.45 -5.38
C LEU A 77 10.17 7.05 -4.00
N PHE A 78 10.96 6.58 -3.03
CA PHE A 78 10.94 7.08 -1.66
C PHE A 78 12.30 7.65 -1.24
N GLU A 79 12.29 8.59 -0.29
CA GLU A 79 13.50 9.20 0.27
C GLU A 79 14.34 8.21 1.11
N SER A 80 13.70 7.17 1.65
CA SER A 80 14.35 6.10 2.43
C SER A 80 13.55 4.79 2.35
N THR A 81 14.00 3.74 3.06
CA THR A 81 13.22 2.50 3.27
C THR A 81 12.35 2.53 4.52
N ASP A 82 12.24 3.67 5.21
CA ASP A 82 11.40 3.76 6.40
C ASP A 82 9.92 3.53 6.04
N PRO A 83 9.13 2.87 6.90
CA PRO A 83 7.72 2.58 6.59
C PRO A 83 6.85 3.81 6.30
N ASN A 84 7.28 5.00 6.75
CA ASN A 84 6.60 6.27 6.56
C ASN A 84 7.40 7.24 5.66
N ALA A 85 8.37 6.75 4.88
CA ALA A 85 9.13 7.58 3.97
C ALA A 85 8.22 8.32 2.99
N LEU A 86 8.59 9.55 2.64
CA LEU A 86 7.84 10.34 1.66
C LEU A 86 8.02 9.74 0.26
N LEU A 87 6.90 9.60 -0.45
CA LEU A 87 6.90 9.33 -1.89
C LEU A 87 7.33 10.61 -2.61
N THR A 88 8.42 10.55 -3.35
CA THR A 88 8.97 11.71 -4.07
C THR A 88 8.56 11.72 -5.54
N ASP A 89 8.45 10.56 -6.17
CA ASP A 89 8.14 10.46 -7.61
C ASP A 89 7.54 9.11 -8.02
N VAL A 90 7.06 9.04 -9.26
CA VAL A 90 6.64 7.82 -9.96
C VAL A 90 7.40 7.72 -11.28
N GLU A 91 8.15 6.63 -11.45
CA GLU A 91 8.97 6.42 -12.65
C GLU A 91 8.56 5.18 -13.45
N TYR A 92 8.91 5.17 -14.73
CA TYR A 92 8.72 4.03 -15.61
C TYR A 92 10.04 3.64 -16.27
N PHE A 93 10.52 2.42 -16.01
CA PHE A 93 11.64 1.86 -16.76
C PHE A 93 11.10 1.21 -18.03
N VAL A 94 11.57 1.72 -19.17
CA VAL A 94 11.20 1.25 -20.50
C VAL A 94 12.28 0.31 -21.04
N ALA A 95 11.87 -0.86 -21.53
CA ALA A 95 12.78 -1.86 -22.08
C ALA A 95 13.65 -1.30 -23.21
N LYS A 96 14.92 -1.76 -23.27
CA LYS A 96 15.90 -1.33 -24.27
C LYS A 96 15.44 -1.56 -25.71
N SER A 97 14.68 -2.63 -25.97
CA SER A 97 14.10 -2.93 -27.29
C SER A 97 13.14 -1.85 -27.76
N VAL A 98 12.40 -1.23 -26.84
CA VAL A 98 11.49 -0.12 -27.14
C VAL A 98 12.27 1.18 -27.24
N SER A 99 13.07 1.53 -26.23
CA SER A 99 13.73 2.83 -26.18
C SER A 99 14.74 3.04 -27.30
N ARG A 100 15.58 2.04 -27.63
CA ARG A 100 16.60 2.17 -28.69
C ARG A 100 16.04 2.23 -30.11
N ALA A 101 14.81 1.75 -30.32
CA ALA A 101 14.15 1.84 -31.62
C ALA A 101 13.55 3.23 -31.87
N HIS A 102 13.27 4.00 -30.81
CA HIS A 102 12.49 5.25 -30.91
C HIS A 102 13.23 6.50 -30.42
N VAL A 103 14.33 6.35 -29.66
CA VAL A 103 15.12 7.46 -29.14
C VAL A 103 16.50 7.48 -29.81
N PRO A 104 16.80 8.50 -30.64
CA PRO A 104 18.14 8.69 -31.20
C PRO A 104 19.22 8.75 -30.11
N LEU A 105 20.43 8.27 -30.41
CA LEU A 105 21.50 8.12 -29.42
C LEU A 105 21.96 9.46 -28.83
N ASP A 106 21.98 10.52 -29.63
CA ASP A 106 22.31 11.88 -29.20
C ASP A 106 21.28 12.41 -28.20
N ILE A 107 19.99 12.16 -28.44
CA ILE A 107 18.91 12.46 -27.48
C ILE A 107 19.04 11.61 -26.22
N TRP A 108 19.33 10.31 -26.36
CA TRP A 108 19.53 9.42 -25.23
C TRP A 108 20.63 9.91 -24.28
N ASN A 109 21.81 10.20 -24.83
CA ASN A 109 22.97 10.63 -24.04
C ASN A 109 22.79 12.03 -23.41
N LYS A 110 21.92 12.87 -23.98
CA LYS A 110 21.65 14.21 -23.44
C LYS A 110 20.70 14.17 -22.23
N TYR A 111 19.66 13.33 -22.28
CA TYR A 111 18.54 13.41 -21.33
C TYR A 111 18.40 12.19 -20.40
N TYR A 112 18.98 11.04 -20.74
CA TYR A 112 18.70 9.77 -20.05
C TYR A 112 19.98 9.03 -19.56
N GLN A 113 21.14 9.71 -19.51
CA GLN A 113 22.45 9.15 -19.15
C GLN A 113 23.14 9.87 -17.97
#